data_AF-A0A8T1GL11-F1
#
_entry.id   AF-A0A8T1GL11-F1
#
_cell.length_a   1.000
_cell.length_b   1.000
_cell.length_c   1.000
_cell.angle_alpha   90.00
_cell.angle_beta   90.00
_cell.angle_gamma   90.00
#
_symmetry.space_group_name_H-M   'P 1'
#
loop_
_entity.id
_entity.type
_entity.pdbx_description
1 polymer ?
#
loop_
_entity_poly.entity_id
_entity_poly.type
_entity_poly.pdbx_seq_one_letter_code
_entity_poly.pdbx_strand_id
1 'polypeptide(L)'
;MKIADREAISRKLHNTVQELRGNVRIHVRLRLFLPSDGAELMPENPQSVMKFDTFAYMITTNVGSPHTFKFDKIYSQFDSQEFVFQDVSDFIQSAVNGYNVCIFAHSQAVSGKTHTMQRSGAKFSLIVTSYEINNGAIRDLLTVKSDSDVKHCIRTDYRDRNYVEGLDEVDIDFDRAAKQVDEIMNLTARNRSVDRMDMNAHSPRSRSIVTLKIHGYNEAQDTEGERSLNLVDLASSERLSRSNATGDRLKEAQAINKSLSVLAGVFQALAKKSAHVSYRNSKFTFALQPALSGKKVSQCVLGTPVRQIKSTRR
;
A
#
# COMPACT_ATOMS: atom_id res chain seq x y z
N MET A 1 -10.06 -35.86 13.66
CA MET A 1 -10.10 -34.43 14.01
C MET A 1 -11.15 -33.76 13.14
N LYS A 2 -12.13 -33.06 13.72
CA LYS A 2 -13.19 -32.39 12.95
C LYS A 2 -12.58 -31.22 12.15
N ILE A 3 -13.15 -30.90 10.99
CA ILE A 3 -12.62 -29.85 10.08
C ILE A 3 -12.50 -28.49 10.80
N ALA A 4 -13.47 -28.15 11.63
CA ALA A 4 -13.48 -26.92 12.42
C ALA A 4 -12.30 -26.82 13.42
N ASP A 5 -11.91 -27.93 14.07
CA ASP A 5 -10.78 -27.95 15.00
C ASP A 5 -9.45 -27.69 14.27
N ARG A 6 -9.32 -28.26 13.06
CA ARG A 6 -8.16 -28.03 12.20
C ARG A 6 -8.04 -26.56 11.79
N GLU A 7 -9.15 -25.93 11.44
CA GLU A 7 -9.19 -24.52 11.05
C GLU A 7 -8.90 -23.59 12.21
N ALA A 8 -9.42 -23.88 13.41
CA ALA A 8 -9.12 -23.11 14.62
C ALA A 8 -7.62 -23.18 14.97
N ILE A 9 -7.03 -24.39 14.91
CA ILE A 9 -5.60 -24.59 15.14
C ILE A 9 -4.75 -23.89 14.07
N SER A 10 -5.13 -24.02 12.79
CA SER A 10 -4.44 -23.37 11.67
C SER A 10 -4.45 -21.84 11.79
N ARG A 11 -5.60 -21.25 12.15
CA ARG A 11 -5.71 -19.81 12.43
C ARG A 11 -4.78 -19.40 13.57
N LYS A 12 -4.80 -20.14 14.69
CA LYS A 12 -3.96 -19.85 15.86
C LYS A 12 -2.46 -19.91 15.51
N LEU A 13 -2.03 -20.98 14.84
CA LEU A 13 -0.64 -21.15 14.39
C LEU A 13 -0.20 -20.04 13.45
N HIS A 14 -1.02 -19.74 12.43
CA HIS A 14 -0.76 -18.63 11.51
C HIS A 14 -0.57 -17.34 12.28
N ASN A 15 -1.45 -17.05 13.23
CA ASN A 15 -1.39 -15.81 14.00
C ASN A 15 -0.12 -15.71 14.84
N THR A 16 0.26 -16.79 15.53
CA THR A 16 1.51 -16.84 16.30
C THR A 16 2.72 -16.61 15.41
N VAL A 17 2.78 -17.26 14.24
CA VAL A 17 3.89 -17.07 13.29
C VAL A 17 3.97 -15.62 12.82
N GLN A 18 2.83 -15.00 12.51
CA GLN A 18 2.80 -13.61 12.06
C GLN A 18 3.28 -12.64 13.17
N GLU A 19 2.88 -12.85 14.42
CA GLU A 19 3.31 -12.03 15.57
C GLU A 19 4.81 -12.17 15.86
N LEU A 20 5.35 -13.40 15.80
CA LEU A 20 6.78 -13.66 16.03
C LEU A 20 7.68 -13.02 14.97
N ARG A 21 7.21 -12.95 13.72
CA ARG A 21 7.91 -12.29 12.62
C ARG A 21 7.79 -10.75 12.66
N GLY A 22 7.09 -10.20 13.64
CA GLY A 22 6.82 -8.77 13.72
C GLY A 22 5.59 -8.36 12.91
N ASN A 23 4.87 -7.40 13.50
CA ASN A 23 3.60 -6.90 12.98
C ASN A 23 3.78 -5.96 11.80
N VAL A 24 4.94 -5.29 11.73
CA VAL A 24 5.40 -4.48 10.61
C VAL A 24 6.55 -5.19 9.94
N ARG A 25 6.42 -5.40 8.63
CA ARG A 25 7.47 -5.92 7.76
C ARG A 25 7.72 -4.95 6.64
N ILE A 26 8.99 -4.75 6.30
CA ILE A 26 9.48 -3.91 5.22
C ILE A 26 10.17 -4.81 4.21
N HIS A 27 9.48 -5.04 3.09
CA HIS A 27 10.03 -5.78 1.96
C HIS A 27 10.46 -4.80 0.87
N VAL A 28 11.62 -5.02 0.26
CA VAL A 28 12.15 -4.22 -0.85
C VAL A 28 12.15 -5.03 -2.14
N ARG A 29 11.72 -4.47 -3.27
CA ARG A 29 11.83 -5.13 -4.58
C ARG A 29 12.63 -4.29 -5.56
N LEU A 30 13.71 -4.86 -6.08
CA LEU A 30 14.49 -4.25 -7.16
C LEU A 30 13.75 -4.44 -8.49
N ARG A 31 13.56 -3.35 -9.25
CA ARG A 31 13.05 -3.42 -10.63
C ARG A 31 14.20 -3.39 -11.63
N LEU A 32 13.96 -3.95 -12.81
CA LEU A 32 14.83 -3.76 -13.97
C LEU A 32 14.86 -2.28 -14.37
N PHE A 33 15.99 -1.86 -14.93
CA PHE A 33 16.12 -0.57 -15.60
C PHE A 33 15.24 -0.54 -16.84
N LEU A 34 14.49 0.54 -16.99
CA LEU A 34 13.64 0.80 -18.14
C LEU A 34 14.37 1.74 -19.11
N PRO A 35 14.14 1.66 -20.43
CA PRO A 35 14.73 2.60 -21.39
C PRO A 35 14.40 4.07 -21.08
N SER A 36 13.24 4.33 -20.48
CA SER A 36 12.80 5.65 -20.01
C SER A 36 13.63 6.21 -18.85
N ASP A 37 14.47 5.39 -18.22
CA ASP A 37 15.41 5.85 -17.20
C ASP A 37 16.62 6.59 -17.84
N GLY A 38 16.78 6.50 -19.18
CA GLY A 38 17.78 7.24 -19.98
C GLY A 38 18.89 6.37 -20.56
N ALA A 39 19.44 6.77 -21.71
CA ALA A 39 20.49 6.03 -22.45
C ALA A 39 21.87 6.00 -21.74
N GLU A 40 22.08 6.81 -20.71
CA GLU A 40 23.31 6.84 -19.90
C GLU A 40 23.45 5.65 -18.91
N LEU A 41 22.47 4.74 -18.92
CA LEU A 41 22.34 3.58 -18.04
C LEU A 41 22.63 2.26 -18.77
N MET A 42 23.49 2.29 -19.79
CA MET A 42 24.05 1.08 -20.40
C MET A 42 24.74 0.21 -19.33
N PRO A 43 24.72 -1.14 -19.46
CA PRO A 43 25.35 -2.07 -18.53
C PRO A 43 26.87 -1.85 -18.32
N GLU A 44 27.51 -1.08 -19.20
CA GLU A 44 28.94 -0.74 -19.12
C GLU A 44 29.31 0.40 -18.17
N ASN A 45 28.38 0.93 -17.36
CA ASN A 45 28.69 1.99 -16.38
C ASN A 45 28.77 1.43 -14.93
N PRO A 46 29.95 1.07 -14.41
CA PRO A 46 30.15 0.14 -13.30
C PRO A 46 29.88 0.68 -11.88
N GLN A 47 29.28 1.87 -11.72
CA GLN A 47 29.03 2.44 -10.39
C GLN A 47 27.53 2.51 -10.09
N SER A 48 26.96 1.35 -9.79
CA SER A 48 25.75 1.29 -8.97
C SER A 48 26.02 2.02 -7.65
N VAL A 49 25.19 3.02 -7.35
CA VAL A 49 25.24 3.78 -6.09
C VAL A 49 24.87 2.91 -4.89
N MET A 50 24.34 1.71 -5.10
CA MET A 50 23.91 0.82 -4.03
C MET A 50 24.46 -0.59 -4.23
N LYS A 51 25.00 -1.18 -3.15
CA LYS A 51 25.30 -2.61 -3.07
C LYS A 51 24.13 -3.33 -2.43
N PHE A 52 23.70 -4.43 -3.02
CA PHE A 52 22.60 -5.25 -2.53
C PHE A 52 23.13 -6.59 -2.08
N ASP A 53 22.79 -6.97 -0.86
CA ASP A 53 22.97 -8.33 -0.36
C ASP A 53 21.58 -8.91 -0.11
N THR A 54 21.10 -9.70 -1.07
CA THR A 54 19.78 -10.36 -1.00
C THR A 54 19.76 -11.49 0.02
N PHE A 55 20.92 -12.01 0.44
CA PHE A 55 21.02 -13.07 1.44
C PHE A 55 21.01 -12.48 2.87
N ALA A 56 21.76 -11.40 3.09
CA ALA A 56 21.77 -10.67 4.36
C ALA A 56 20.62 -9.67 4.52
N TYR A 57 19.82 -9.46 3.46
CA TYR A 57 18.76 -8.46 3.37
C TYR A 57 19.26 -7.04 3.67
N MET A 58 20.42 -6.69 3.09
CA MET A 58 21.05 -5.39 3.29
C MET A 58 21.20 -4.61 1.99
N ILE A 59 21.00 -3.29 2.08
CA ILE A 59 21.30 -2.34 1.01
C ILE A 59 22.30 -1.32 1.55
N THR A 60 23.45 -1.18 0.90
CA THR A 60 24.48 -0.21 1.28
C THR A 60 24.58 0.88 0.21
N THR A 61 24.36 2.14 0.60
CA THR A 61 24.55 3.29 -0.30
C THR A 61 26.02 3.69 -0.33
N ASN A 62 26.60 3.85 -1.51
CA ASN A 62 27.99 4.26 -1.73
C ASN A 62 28.14 5.75 -2.07
N VAL A 63 27.09 6.56 -1.87
CA VAL A 63 27.11 8.01 -2.17
C VAL A 63 27.32 8.79 -0.88
N GLY A 64 28.39 9.59 -0.85
CA GLY A 64 28.81 10.32 0.35
C GLY A 64 29.37 9.36 1.41
N SER A 65 28.85 9.44 2.63
CA SER A 65 29.16 8.50 3.71
C SER A 65 28.36 7.20 3.54
N PRO A 66 29.01 6.02 3.49
CA PRO A 66 28.31 4.76 3.36
C PRO A 66 27.30 4.51 4.48
N HIS A 67 26.07 4.15 4.12
CA HIS A 67 25.03 3.77 5.06
C HIS A 67 24.44 2.43 4.64
N THR A 68 24.32 1.51 5.61
CA THR A 68 23.75 0.19 5.40
C THR A 68 22.37 0.12 6.04
N PHE A 69 21.38 -0.26 5.25
CA PHE A 69 20.00 -0.45 5.65
C PHE A 69 19.70 -1.94 5.65
N LYS A 70 19.12 -2.46 6.74
CA LYS A 70 18.64 -3.83 6.85
C LYS A 70 17.13 -3.85 6.67
N PHE A 71 16.63 -4.84 5.93
CA PHE A 71 15.22 -5.05 5.65
C PHE A 71 14.78 -6.45 6.07
N ASP A 72 13.47 -6.69 6.09
CA ASP A 72 12.92 -8.02 6.39
C ASP A 72 13.05 -8.97 5.19
N LYS A 73 12.94 -8.41 3.97
CA LYS A 73 13.13 -9.14 2.72
C LYS A 73 13.60 -8.21 1.61
N ILE A 74 14.49 -8.69 0.75
CA ILE A 74 14.86 -8.02 -0.50
C ILE A 74 14.60 -8.99 -1.66
N TYR A 75 13.81 -8.56 -2.62
CA TYR A 75 13.55 -9.24 -3.86
C TYR A 75 14.48 -8.75 -4.96
N SER A 76 15.08 -9.69 -5.67
CA SER A 76 15.92 -9.42 -6.83
C SER A 76 15.08 -8.99 -8.04
N GLN A 77 15.74 -8.46 -9.05
CA GLN A 77 15.13 -8.15 -10.35
C GLN A 77 14.66 -9.40 -11.12
N PHE A 78 15.14 -10.59 -10.72
CA PHE A 78 14.77 -11.88 -11.31
C PHE A 78 13.62 -12.56 -10.57
N ASP A 79 13.21 -12.00 -9.42
CA ASP A 79 12.14 -12.58 -8.62
C ASP A 79 10.79 -12.31 -9.29
N SER A 80 10.10 -13.40 -9.60
CA SER A 80 8.83 -13.37 -10.33
C SER A 80 7.72 -12.69 -9.52
N GLN A 81 6.70 -12.24 -10.23
CA GLN A 81 5.52 -11.64 -9.60
C GLN A 81 4.82 -12.62 -8.65
N GLU A 82 4.79 -13.90 -9.03
CA GLU A 82 4.25 -15.01 -8.25
C GLU A 82 5.04 -15.22 -6.96
N PHE A 83 6.37 -15.22 -7.03
CA PHE A 83 7.22 -15.39 -5.85
C PHE A 83 6.99 -14.28 -4.82
N VAL A 84 6.93 -13.02 -5.29
CA VAL A 84 6.62 -11.87 -4.43
C VAL A 84 5.21 -11.99 -3.84
N PHE A 85 4.24 -12.47 -4.63
CA PHE A 85 2.86 -12.64 -4.17
C PHE A 85 2.76 -13.73 -3.10
N GLN A 86 3.43 -14.86 -3.28
CA GLN A 86 3.42 -15.97 -2.33
C GLN A 86 3.91 -15.51 -0.95
N ASP A 87 4.96 -14.70 -0.88
CA ASP A 87 5.47 -14.13 0.37
C ASP A 87 4.49 -13.15 1.05
N VAL A 88 3.70 -12.43 0.24
CA VAL A 88 2.72 -11.44 0.72
C VAL A 88 1.35 -12.09 1.02
N SER A 89 1.08 -13.27 0.48
CA SER A 89 -0.20 -13.99 0.61
C SER A 89 -0.57 -14.32 2.07
N ASP A 90 0.44 -14.47 2.95
CA ASP A 90 0.28 -14.61 4.39
C ASP A 90 -0.54 -13.48 5.03
N PHE A 91 -0.44 -12.28 4.47
CA PHE A 91 -1.21 -11.11 4.92
C PHE A 91 -2.66 -11.18 4.45
N ILE A 92 -2.91 -11.71 3.25
CA ILE A 92 -4.27 -11.97 2.77
C ILE A 92 -4.94 -13.02 3.66
N GLN A 93 -4.23 -14.09 4.00
CA GLN A 93 -4.74 -15.08 4.96
C GLN A 93 -5.00 -14.46 6.34
N SER A 94 -4.19 -13.49 6.77
CA SER A 94 -4.46 -12.74 8.01
C SER A 94 -5.74 -11.93 7.92
N ALA A 95 -6.02 -11.29 6.78
CA ALA A 95 -7.26 -10.56 6.56
C ALA A 95 -8.48 -11.48 6.66
N VAL A 96 -8.43 -12.63 5.98
CA VAL A 96 -9.47 -13.69 6.06
C VAL A 96 -9.62 -14.23 7.49
N ASN A 97 -8.53 -14.33 8.25
CA ASN A 97 -8.54 -14.82 9.63
C ASN A 97 -9.08 -13.80 10.65
N GLY A 98 -9.59 -12.64 10.21
CA GLY A 98 -10.18 -11.68 11.12
C GLY A 98 -9.22 -10.58 11.56
N TYR A 99 -8.24 -10.18 10.74
CA TYR A 99 -7.35 -9.06 11.03
C TYR A 99 -7.50 -7.93 10.03
N ASN A 100 -7.34 -6.69 10.48
CA ASN A 100 -7.15 -5.58 9.54
C ASN A 100 -5.72 -5.63 9.03
N VAL A 101 -5.58 -5.51 7.71
CA VAL A 101 -4.30 -5.56 7.03
C VAL A 101 -4.19 -4.33 6.15
N CYS A 102 -3.01 -3.72 6.17
CA CYS A 102 -2.61 -2.74 5.18
C CYS A 102 -1.43 -3.32 4.43
N ILE A 103 -1.35 -3.08 3.13
CA ILE A 103 -0.19 -3.34 2.29
C ILE A 103 0.08 -2.04 1.55
N PHE A 104 1.17 -1.39 1.90
CA PHE A 104 1.65 -0.24 1.15
C PHE A 104 2.43 -0.72 -0.07
N ALA A 105 2.43 0.07 -1.13
CA ALA A 105 3.31 -0.04 -2.26
C ALA A 105 3.88 1.36 -2.50
N HIS A 106 5.20 1.50 -2.35
CA HIS A 106 5.88 2.76 -2.60
C HIS A 106 6.83 2.54 -3.78
N SER A 107 6.49 3.02 -4.97
CA SER A 107 7.29 2.84 -6.18
C SER A 107 7.50 4.16 -6.92
N GLN A 108 8.64 4.32 -7.60
CA GLN A 108 8.78 5.33 -8.63
C GLN A 108 8.21 4.74 -9.93
N ALA A 109 6.92 5.03 -10.18
CA ALA A 109 6.10 4.68 -11.36
C ALA A 109 6.06 3.20 -11.81
N VAL A 110 4.81 2.70 -11.87
CA VAL A 110 4.29 1.54 -12.62
C VAL A 110 5.00 0.20 -12.38
N SER A 111 4.38 -0.65 -11.56
CA SER A 111 4.54 -2.10 -11.65
C SER A 111 3.22 -2.75 -11.23
N GLY A 112 2.41 -3.11 -12.23
CA GLY A 112 1.08 -3.72 -12.06
C GLY A 112 1.13 -5.08 -11.37
N LYS A 113 0.11 -5.37 -10.56
CA LYS A 113 -0.04 -6.64 -9.84
C LYS A 113 -1.53 -6.92 -9.60
N THR A 114 -2.04 -8.00 -10.19
CA THR A 114 -3.31 -8.63 -9.78
C THR A 114 -3.14 -10.14 -9.83
N HIS A 115 -3.53 -10.85 -8.76
CA HIS A 115 -3.73 -12.30 -8.74
C HIS A 115 -4.80 -12.62 -7.67
N THR A 116 -5.71 -13.55 -8.01
CA THR A 116 -6.91 -13.87 -7.23
C THR A 116 -6.67 -15.06 -6.31
N MET A 117 -7.07 -14.94 -5.04
CA MET A 117 -7.10 -16.04 -4.07
C MET A 117 -8.51 -16.60 -3.93
N GLN A 118 -8.65 -17.93 -3.93
CA GLN A 118 -9.89 -18.64 -3.58
C GLN A 118 -9.60 -19.64 -2.46
N ARG A 119 -10.46 -19.67 -1.43
CA ARG A 119 -10.56 -20.83 -0.53
C ARG A 119 -11.93 -20.92 0.14
N SER A 120 -12.35 -22.17 0.30
CA SER A 120 -13.65 -22.67 0.73
C SER A 120 -13.80 -22.77 2.26
N GLY A 121 -15.04 -22.60 2.75
CA GLY A 121 -15.46 -23.14 4.06
C GLY A 121 -16.41 -22.26 4.89
N ALA A 122 -16.35 -20.93 4.73
CA ALA A 122 -17.24 -20.00 5.44
C ALA A 122 -17.92 -19.03 4.46
N LYS A 123 -19.17 -18.65 4.75
CA LYS A 123 -19.89 -17.64 3.98
C LYS A 123 -19.26 -16.28 4.28
N PHE A 124 -18.51 -15.78 3.31
CA PHE A 124 -17.98 -14.42 3.33
C PHE A 124 -18.68 -13.62 2.25
N SER A 125 -18.86 -12.31 2.48
CA SER A 125 -19.08 -11.36 1.40
C SER A 125 -17.87 -10.42 1.31
N LEU A 126 -17.62 -9.96 0.09
CA LEU A 126 -16.52 -9.07 -0.23
C LEU A 126 -17.10 -7.81 -0.84
N ILE A 127 -16.77 -6.67 -0.25
CA ILE A 127 -17.14 -5.35 -0.76
C ILE A 127 -15.84 -4.60 -1.09
N VAL A 128 -15.78 -3.99 -2.27
CA VAL A 128 -14.63 -3.18 -2.69
C VAL A 128 -15.01 -1.70 -2.69
N THR A 129 -14.12 -0.89 -2.13
CA THR A 129 -14.12 0.58 -2.27
C THR A 129 -12.77 1.01 -2.83
N SER A 130 -12.75 2.11 -3.59
CA SER A 130 -11.51 2.68 -4.14
C SER A 130 -11.60 4.19 -4.08
N TYR A 131 -10.61 4.83 -3.47
CA TYR A 131 -10.58 6.28 -3.33
C TYR A 131 -9.15 6.80 -3.34
N GLU A 132 -8.99 8.09 -3.63
CA GLU A 132 -7.72 8.78 -3.48
C GLU A 132 -7.79 9.94 -2.49
N ILE A 133 -6.64 10.25 -1.91
CA ILE A 133 -6.46 11.42 -1.06
C ILE A 133 -5.44 12.34 -1.72
N ASN A 134 -5.91 13.46 -2.26
CA ASN A 134 -5.08 14.51 -2.85
C ASN A 134 -5.34 15.85 -2.15
N ASN A 135 -4.27 16.53 -1.71
CA ASN A 135 -4.33 17.80 -0.98
C ASN A 135 -5.33 17.84 0.19
N GLY A 136 -5.56 16.70 0.85
CA GLY A 136 -6.55 16.58 1.92
C GLY A 136 -8.01 16.55 1.46
N ALA A 137 -8.30 16.58 0.16
CA ALA A 137 -9.59 16.16 -0.38
C ALA A 137 -9.60 14.64 -0.54
N ILE A 138 -10.78 14.04 -0.38
CA ILE A 138 -11.00 12.61 -0.63
C ILE A 138 -11.91 12.52 -1.84
N ARG A 139 -11.52 11.69 -2.81
CA ARG A 139 -12.26 11.49 -4.05
C ARG A 139 -12.52 10.01 -4.26
N ASP A 140 -13.75 9.66 -4.57
CA ASP A 140 -14.13 8.32 -4.97
C ASP A 140 -13.61 7.99 -6.38
N LEU A 141 -13.00 6.81 -6.53
CA LEU A 141 -12.47 6.31 -7.79
C LEU A 141 -13.38 5.25 -8.45
N LEU A 142 -14.44 4.81 -7.78
CA LEU A 142 -15.47 3.90 -8.33
C LEU A 142 -16.69 4.65 -8.87
N THR A 143 -16.80 5.96 -8.65
CA THR A 143 -17.90 6.74 -9.19
C THR A 143 -17.94 6.73 -10.72
N VAL A 144 -19.12 6.43 -11.24
CA VAL A 144 -19.46 6.50 -12.68
C VAL A 144 -20.22 7.79 -12.98
N LYS A 145 -20.71 8.49 -11.96
CA LYS A 145 -21.50 9.72 -12.11
C LYS A 145 -20.57 10.93 -12.19
N SER A 146 -20.86 11.82 -13.14
CA SER A 146 -20.14 13.09 -13.33
C SER A 146 -20.48 14.17 -12.29
N ASP A 147 -21.39 13.88 -11.36
CA ASP A 147 -21.87 14.85 -10.38
C ASP A 147 -20.86 14.97 -9.23
N SER A 148 -20.11 16.07 -9.23
CA SER A 148 -18.74 16.14 -8.70
C SER A 148 -18.61 16.91 -7.39
N ASP A 149 -19.70 17.14 -6.65
CA ASP A 149 -19.65 17.94 -5.42
C ASP A 149 -19.90 17.14 -4.12
N VAL A 150 -19.91 15.81 -4.20
CA VAL A 150 -20.00 14.97 -3.00
C VAL A 150 -18.69 15.05 -2.22
N LYS A 151 -18.73 15.78 -1.11
CA LYS A 151 -17.58 15.93 -0.22
C LYS A 151 -17.46 14.73 0.74
N HIS A 152 -16.55 13.81 0.42
CA HIS A 152 -16.27 12.68 1.29
C HIS A 152 -15.48 13.10 2.56
N CYS A 153 -15.91 12.59 3.71
CA CYS A 153 -15.33 12.88 5.01
C CYS A 153 -14.99 11.58 5.76
N ILE A 154 -13.98 11.63 6.63
CA ILE A 154 -13.63 10.51 7.50
C ILE A 154 -14.51 10.59 8.75
N ARG A 155 -15.26 9.54 9.02
CA ARG A 155 -16.09 9.35 10.22
C ARG A 155 -15.50 8.24 11.08
N THR A 156 -15.95 8.18 12.33
CA THR A 156 -15.59 7.12 13.28
C THR A 156 -16.87 6.38 13.66
N ASP A 157 -16.85 5.06 13.55
CA ASP A 157 -18.00 4.22 13.91
C ASP A 157 -18.10 4.02 15.44
N TYR A 158 -19.13 3.30 15.88
CA TYR A 158 -19.37 3.00 17.29
C TYR A 158 -18.30 2.07 17.93
N ARG A 159 -17.38 1.51 17.14
CA ARG A 159 -16.27 0.66 17.57
C ARG A 159 -14.93 1.41 17.52
N ASP A 160 -14.96 2.75 17.45
CA ASP A 160 -13.78 3.62 17.29
C ASP A 160 -12.96 3.35 16.02
N ARG A 161 -13.59 2.81 14.97
CA ARG A 161 -12.95 2.55 13.67
C ARG A 161 -13.27 3.67 12.70
N ASN A 162 -12.23 4.25 12.12
CA ASN A 162 -12.39 5.28 11.11
C ASN A 162 -12.74 4.67 9.74
N TYR A 163 -13.63 5.34 9.00
CA TYR A 163 -14.01 5.00 7.63
C TYR A 163 -14.31 6.26 6.83
N VAL A 164 -14.31 6.15 5.51
CA VAL A 164 -14.70 7.24 4.61
C VAL A 164 -16.19 7.12 4.29
N GLU A 165 -16.95 8.17 4.54
CA GLU A 165 -18.39 8.23 4.30
C GLU A 165 -18.72 8.50 2.82
N GLY A 166 -19.76 7.84 2.33
CA GLY A 166 -20.38 8.11 1.03
C GLY A 166 -19.57 7.63 -0.17
N LEU A 167 -18.66 6.67 0.01
CA LEU A 167 -18.00 5.99 -1.11
C LEU A 167 -18.96 5.00 -1.77
N ASP A 168 -18.85 4.86 -3.08
CA ASP A 168 -19.46 3.80 -3.86
C ASP A 168 -18.82 2.46 -3.45
N GLU A 169 -19.69 1.49 -3.22
CA GLU A 169 -19.36 0.14 -2.78
C GLU A 169 -19.76 -0.88 -3.87
N VAL A 170 -18.85 -1.80 -4.18
CA VAL A 170 -19.10 -2.86 -5.16
C VAL A 170 -19.00 -4.21 -4.47
N ASP A 171 -20.14 -4.92 -4.40
CA ASP A 171 -20.18 -6.31 -3.98
C ASP A 171 -19.52 -7.22 -5.02
N ILE A 172 -18.64 -8.09 -4.55
CA ILE A 172 -17.98 -9.10 -5.38
C ILE A 172 -18.79 -10.39 -5.35
N ASP A 173 -19.29 -10.75 -6.52
CA ASP A 173 -19.80 -12.06 -6.82
C ASP A 173 -18.62 -13.00 -7.07
N PHE A 174 -18.45 -14.02 -6.22
CA PHE A 174 -17.34 -14.96 -6.32
C PHE A 174 -17.30 -15.73 -7.64
N ASP A 175 -18.46 -15.93 -8.29
CA ASP A 175 -18.53 -16.62 -9.59
C ASP A 175 -18.01 -15.74 -10.73
N ARG A 176 -17.95 -14.42 -10.52
CA ARG A 176 -17.51 -13.43 -11.51
C ARG A 176 -16.35 -12.57 -11.03
N ALA A 177 -15.73 -12.95 -9.91
CA ALA A 177 -14.78 -12.11 -9.17
C ALA A 177 -13.62 -11.63 -10.03
N ALA A 178 -13.01 -12.51 -10.84
CA ALA A 178 -11.88 -12.13 -11.70
C ALA A 178 -12.27 -10.98 -12.66
N LYS A 179 -13.41 -11.10 -13.32
CA LYS A 179 -13.90 -10.08 -14.25
C LYS A 179 -14.29 -8.79 -13.54
N GLN A 180 -15.00 -8.87 -12.41
CA GLN A 180 -15.38 -7.70 -11.64
C GLN A 180 -14.15 -6.95 -11.11
N VAL A 181 -13.14 -7.66 -10.62
CA VAL A 181 -11.88 -7.07 -10.16
C VAL A 181 -11.18 -6.34 -11.31
N ASP A 182 -11.11 -6.95 -12.50
CA ASP A 182 -10.52 -6.28 -13.67
C ASP A 182 -11.30 -5.01 -14.07
N GLU A 183 -12.63 -5.05 -14.04
CA GLU A 183 -13.49 -3.89 -14.31
C GLU A 183 -13.27 -2.76 -13.29
N ILE A 184 -13.22 -3.10 -11.99
CA ILE A 184 -12.96 -2.17 -10.89
C ILE A 184 -11.57 -1.53 -11.04
N MET A 185 -10.55 -2.34 -11.35
CA MET A 185 -9.18 -1.85 -11.51
C MET A 185 -9.06 -0.94 -12.73
N ASN A 186 -9.74 -1.27 -13.84
CA ASN A 186 -9.77 -0.43 -15.03
C ASN A 186 -10.54 0.88 -14.79
N LEU A 187 -11.66 0.86 -14.06
CA LEU A 187 -12.38 2.07 -13.67
C LEU A 187 -11.53 2.96 -12.77
N THR A 188 -10.93 2.37 -11.72
CA THR A 188 -10.02 3.06 -10.80
C THR A 188 -8.85 3.72 -11.55
N ALA A 189 -8.21 2.98 -12.46
CA ALA A 189 -7.09 3.48 -13.26
C ALA A 189 -7.51 4.61 -14.20
N ARG A 190 -8.70 4.52 -14.81
CA ARG A 190 -9.27 5.59 -15.65
C ARG A 190 -9.56 6.84 -14.84
N ASN A 191 -10.30 6.71 -13.74
CA ASN A 191 -10.68 7.85 -12.89
C ASN A 191 -9.46 8.53 -12.28
N ARG A 192 -8.43 7.76 -11.91
CA ARG A 192 -7.11 8.28 -11.49
C ARG A 192 -6.33 8.96 -12.62
N SER A 193 -6.52 8.54 -13.87
CA SER A 193 -5.84 9.10 -15.04
C SER A 193 -6.53 10.35 -15.60
N VAL A 194 -7.82 10.56 -15.37
CA VAL A 194 -8.52 11.78 -15.81
C VAL A 194 -7.91 13.04 -15.18
N ASP A 195 -7.38 12.93 -13.95
CA ASP A 195 -6.61 14.00 -13.28
C ASP A 195 -5.27 14.31 -14.00
N ARG A 196 -4.75 13.40 -14.83
CA ARG A 196 -3.53 13.60 -15.63
C ARG A 196 -3.75 14.44 -16.88
N MET A 197 -4.99 14.61 -17.35
CA MET A 197 -5.28 15.38 -18.57
C MET A 197 -5.23 16.90 -18.36
N ASP A 198 -4.98 17.36 -17.13
CA ASP A 198 -4.47 18.71 -16.85
C ASP A 198 -3.00 18.80 -17.27
N MET A 199 -2.78 18.85 -18.60
CA MET A 199 -1.63 19.11 -19.51
C MET A 199 -0.17 19.20 -18.98
N ASN A 200 0.14 18.65 -17.81
CA ASN A 200 1.31 19.09 -17.05
C ASN A 200 1.78 18.07 -15.98
N ALA A 201 1.22 16.86 -15.91
CA ALA A 201 1.57 15.89 -14.87
C ALA A 201 2.41 14.70 -15.40
N HIS A 202 3.74 14.79 -15.25
CA HIS A 202 4.60 13.59 -15.25
C HIS A 202 4.76 13.09 -13.80
N SER A 203 4.40 11.82 -13.59
CA SER A 203 4.35 11.01 -12.33
C SER A 203 3.04 11.01 -11.53
N PRO A 204 2.64 9.84 -10.95
CA PRO A 204 1.47 9.71 -10.10
C PRO A 204 1.67 10.44 -8.77
N ARG A 205 0.90 11.52 -8.55
CA ARG A 205 0.96 12.38 -7.36
C ARG A 205 -0.18 12.13 -6.36
N SER A 206 -1.19 11.35 -6.74
CA SER A 206 -2.25 10.91 -5.82
C SER A 206 -1.94 9.58 -5.16
N ARG A 207 -2.39 9.44 -3.90
CA ARG A 207 -2.37 8.17 -3.15
C ARG A 207 -3.71 7.48 -3.34
N SER A 208 -3.72 6.35 -4.04
CA SER A 208 -4.93 5.55 -4.17
C SER A 208 -4.96 4.46 -3.10
N ILE A 209 -6.12 4.27 -2.51
CA ILE A 209 -6.41 3.23 -1.53
C ILE A 209 -7.54 2.38 -2.12
N VAL A 210 -7.26 1.11 -2.33
CA VAL A 210 -8.28 0.10 -2.63
C VAL A 210 -8.49 -0.71 -1.37
N THR A 211 -9.73 -0.74 -0.87
CA THR A 211 -10.08 -1.46 0.35
C THR A 211 -11.03 -2.60 0.01
N LEU A 212 -10.61 -3.82 0.34
CA LEU A 212 -11.47 -4.99 0.35
C LEU A 212 -12.00 -5.17 1.77
N LYS A 213 -13.31 -4.94 1.95
CA LYS A 213 -14.03 -5.25 3.18
C LYS A 213 -14.48 -6.71 3.11
N ILE A 214 -14.04 -7.48 4.11
CA ILE A 214 -14.34 -8.89 4.28
C ILE A 214 -15.35 -8.98 5.41
N HIS A 215 -16.59 -9.32 5.08
CA HIS A 215 -17.61 -9.61 6.07
C HIS A 215 -17.66 -11.12 6.25
N GLY A 216 -17.40 -11.58 7.47
CA GLY A 216 -17.52 -12.98 7.85
C GLY A 216 -18.60 -13.14 8.89
N TYR A 217 -19.47 -14.13 8.70
CA TYR A 217 -20.43 -14.56 9.69
C TYR A 217 -20.00 -15.89 10.30
N ASN A 218 -19.90 -15.95 11.62
CA ASN A 218 -19.60 -17.17 12.35
C ASN A 218 -20.88 -17.77 12.92
N GLU A 219 -21.47 -18.73 12.20
CA GLU A 219 -22.70 -19.44 12.59
C GLU A 219 -22.60 -20.08 13.99
N ALA A 220 -21.42 -20.55 14.42
CA ALA A 220 -21.23 -21.22 15.71
C ALA A 220 -21.20 -20.26 16.92
N GLN A 221 -20.95 -18.97 16.71
CA GLN A 221 -20.89 -17.96 17.78
C GLN A 221 -21.95 -16.87 17.62
N ASP A 222 -22.75 -16.91 16.56
CA ASP A 222 -23.71 -15.86 16.18
C ASP A 222 -23.05 -14.47 16.17
N THR A 223 -21.83 -14.40 15.63
CA THR A 223 -21.06 -13.16 15.56
C THR A 223 -20.72 -12.80 14.12
N GLU A 224 -21.04 -11.57 13.75
CA GLU A 224 -20.58 -10.95 12.51
C GLU A 224 -19.30 -10.13 12.74
N GLY A 225 -18.35 -10.27 11.82
CA GLY A 225 -17.09 -9.56 11.84
C GLY A 225 -16.75 -8.96 10.49
N GLU A 226 -16.50 -7.66 10.47
CA GLU A 226 -15.96 -6.96 9.31
C GLU A 226 -14.46 -6.71 9.51
N ARG A 227 -13.67 -7.02 8.48
CA ARG A 227 -12.23 -6.70 8.41
C ARG A 227 -11.89 -6.09 7.08
N SER A 228 -10.76 -5.37 7.03
CA SER A 228 -10.31 -4.72 5.80
C SER A 228 -8.92 -5.19 5.38
N LEU A 229 -8.75 -5.50 4.10
CA LEU A 229 -7.45 -5.51 3.43
C LEU A 229 -7.33 -4.22 2.60
N ASN A 230 -6.38 -3.37 2.97
CA ASN A 230 -6.13 -2.10 2.32
C ASN A 230 -4.88 -2.20 1.44
N LEU A 231 -5.05 -2.04 0.13
CA LEU A 231 -3.96 -1.96 -0.85
C LEU A 231 -3.71 -0.49 -1.16
N VAL A 232 -2.55 0.01 -0.78
CA VAL A 232 -2.26 1.44 -0.78
C VAL A 232 -1.11 1.72 -1.71
N ASP A 233 -1.39 2.42 -2.82
CA ASP A 233 -0.36 2.93 -3.72
C ASP A 233 0.06 4.34 -3.27
N LEU A 234 1.29 4.44 -2.78
CA LEU A 234 1.85 5.70 -2.31
C LEU A 234 2.36 6.52 -3.49
N ALA A 235 2.00 7.80 -3.51
CA ALA A 235 2.59 8.78 -4.41
C ALA A 235 4.11 8.86 -4.23
N SER A 236 4.81 9.17 -5.31
CA SER A 236 6.27 9.34 -5.33
C SER A 236 6.73 10.36 -4.27
N SER A 237 7.72 9.99 -3.47
CA SER A 237 8.32 10.86 -2.44
C SER A 237 9.45 11.74 -3.02
N GLU A 238 9.22 12.41 -4.16
CA GLU A 238 10.26 13.26 -4.73
C GLU A 238 10.68 14.38 -3.77
N ARG A 239 11.99 14.62 -3.70
CA ARG A 239 12.52 15.76 -2.93
C ARG A 239 12.11 17.06 -3.62
N LEU A 240 11.42 17.93 -2.90
CA LEU A 240 11.06 19.28 -3.34
C LEU A 240 12.27 20.07 -3.87
N SER A 241 13.44 19.86 -3.28
CA SER A 241 14.68 20.52 -3.71
C SER A 241 15.18 20.10 -5.10
N ARG A 242 14.63 19.03 -5.67
CA ARG A 242 14.95 18.53 -7.02
C ARG A 242 13.78 18.69 -7.99
N SER A 243 12.64 19.20 -7.53
CA SER A 243 11.51 19.50 -8.40
C SER A 243 11.51 20.99 -8.74
N ASN A 244 11.27 21.32 -10.02
CA ASN A 244 10.98 22.70 -10.45
C ASN A 244 9.49 23.04 -10.20
N ALA A 245 8.89 22.50 -9.13
CA ALA A 245 7.47 22.66 -8.85
C ALA A 245 7.18 24.05 -8.28
N THR A 246 6.28 24.79 -8.91
CA THR A 246 5.84 26.13 -8.50
C THR A 246 4.32 26.18 -8.33
N GLY A 247 3.82 27.17 -7.60
CA GLY A 247 2.38 27.38 -7.41
C GLY A 247 1.67 26.20 -6.75
N ASP A 248 0.55 25.76 -7.32
CA ASP A 248 -0.24 24.67 -6.75
C ASP A 248 0.47 23.30 -6.79
N ARG A 249 1.39 23.10 -7.74
CA ARG A 249 2.25 21.90 -7.76
C ARG A 249 3.17 21.81 -6.54
N LEU A 250 3.62 22.96 -6.01
CA LEU A 250 4.42 22.99 -4.79
C LEU A 250 3.57 22.63 -3.57
N LYS A 251 2.36 23.17 -3.46
CA LYS A 251 1.41 22.83 -2.38
C LYS A 251 1.06 21.35 -2.39
N GLU A 252 0.79 20.80 -3.58
CA GLU A 252 0.56 19.37 -3.78
C GLU A 252 1.75 18.53 -3.29
N ALA A 253 2.96 18.83 -3.77
CA ALA A 253 4.16 18.11 -3.39
C ALA A 253 4.51 18.26 -1.88
N GLN A 254 4.18 19.40 -1.27
CA GLN A 254 4.27 19.59 0.18
C GLN A 254 3.25 18.73 0.93
N ALA A 255 2.01 18.66 0.48
CA ALA A 255 0.96 17.82 1.07
C ALA A 255 1.32 16.34 0.98
N ILE A 256 1.90 15.91 -0.15
CA ILE A 256 2.42 14.56 -0.36
C ILE A 256 3.54 14.26 0.65
N ASN A 257 4.56 15.09 0.73
CA ASN A 257 5.67 14.83 1.65
C ASN A 257 5.21 14.87 3.11
N LYS A 258 4.28 15.78 3.47
CA LYS A 258 3.69 15.85 4.81
C LYS A 258 3.02 14.54 5.21
N SER A 259 2.17 13.96 4.37
CA SER A 259 1.46 12.72 4.76
C SER A 259 2.40 11.52 4.86
N LEU A 260 3.47 11.45 4.05
CA LEU A 260 4.51 10.41 4.20
C LEU A 260 5.33 10.59 5.47
N SER A 261 5.68 11.84 5.84
CA SER A 261 6.36 12.12 7.11
C SER A 261 5.49 11.77 8.31
N VAL A 262 4.19 12.07 8.26
CA VAL A 262 3.25 11.68 9.31
C VAL A 262 3.14 10.15 9.40
N LEU A 263 3.06 9.44 8.27
CA LEU A 263 3.04 7.98 8.23
C LEU A 263 4.31 7.38 8.85
N ALA A 264 5.48 7.91 8.51
CA ALA A 264 6.76 7.50 9.11
C ALA A 264 6.77 7.73 10.63
N GLY A 265 6.25 8.88 11.09
CA GLY A 265 6.10 9.18 12.50
C GLY A 265 5.16 8.21 13.23
N VAL A 266 4.05 7.82 12.59
CA VAL A 266 3.12 6.80 13.11
C VAL A 266 3.84 5.46 13.27
N PHE A 267 4.57 4.99 12.26
CA PHE A 267 5.33 3.74 12.36
C PHE A 267 6.42 3.80 13.43
N GLN A 268 7.12 4.93 13.56
CA GLN A 268 8.13 5.11 14.60
C GLN A 268 7.50 5.08 16.01
N ALA A 269 6.35 5.73 16.18
CA ALA A 269 5.63 5.72 17.46
C ALA A 269 5.15 4.32 17.83
N LEU A 270 4.63 3.56 16.85
CA LEU A 270 4.22 2.16 16.99
C LEU A 270 5.39 1.25 17.34
N ALA A 271 6.52 1.38 16.64
CA ALA A 271 7.73 0.61 16.92
C ALA A 271 8.26 0.86 18.34
N LYS A 272 8.16 2.11 18.82
CA LYS A 272 8.52 2.50 20.19
C LYS A 272 7.46 2.16 21.25
N LYS A 273 6.32 1.58 20.85
CA LYS A 273 5.15 1.33 21.73
C LYS A 273 4.72 2.58 22.50
N SER A 274 4.72 3.72 21.81
CA SER A 274 4.37 5.02 22.41
C SER A 274 2.91 5.01 22.85
N ALA A 275 2.61 5.61 24.01
CA ALA A 275 1.25 5.68 24.53
C ALA A 275 0.30 6.49 23.61
N HIS A 276 0.86 7.47 22.88
CA HIS A 276 0.11 8.30 21.94
C HIS A 276 0.69 8.15 20.53
N VAL A 277 -0.20 7.97 19.54
CA VAL A 277 0.13 7.91 18.12
C VAL A 277 -0.75 8.89 17.35
N SER A 278 -0.13 9.87 16.67
CA SER A 278 -0.82 11.01 16.07
C SER A 278 -1.42 10.71 14.69
N TYR A 279 -2.36 9.76 14.60
CA TYR A 279 -3.02 9.40 13.32
C TYR A 279 -3.75 10.57 12.66
N ARG A 280 -4.27 11.52 13.46
CA ARG A 280 -5.05 12.68 12.98
C ARG A 280 -4.23 13.73 12.23
N ASN A 281 -2.90 13.68 12.29
CA ASN A 281 -2.02 14.67 11.64
C ASN A 281 -2.07 14.63 10.10
N SER A 282 -2.66 13.58 9.52
CA SER A 282 -3.02 13.52 8.10
C SER A 282 -4.31 12.73 7.90
N LYS A 283 -5.15 13.12 6.92
CA LYS A 283 -6.33 12.33 6.55
C LYS A 283 -5.98 10.90 6.13
N PHE A 284 -4.81 10.73 5.53
CA PHE A 284 -4.30 9.42 5.10
C PHE A 284 -4.07 8.46 6.28
N THR A 285 -3.31 8.88 7.29
CA THR A 285 -3.08 8.08 8.50
C THR A 285 -4.33 7.94 9.35
N PHE A 286 -5.24 8.91 9.30
CA PHE A 286 -6.50 8.86 10.03
C PHE A 286 -7.48 7.85 9.41
N ALA A 287 -7.63 7.85 8.08
CA ALA A 287 -8.46 6.87 7.37
C ALA A 287 -7.94 5.44 7.57
N LEU A 288 -6.62 5.24 7.51
CA LEU A 288 -5.99 3.94 7.69
C LEU A 288 -5.78 3.54 9.16
N GLN A 289 -6.17 4.37 10.13
CA GLN A 289 -5.96 4.11 11.56
C GLN A 289 -6.40 2.69 11.96
N PRO A 290 -7.58 2.15 11.58
CA PRO A 290 -8.01 0.81 12.00
C PRO A 290 -7.08 -0.31 11.53
N ALA A 291 -6.37 -0.10 10.42
CA ALA A 291 -5.40 -1.02 9.86
C ALA A 291 -3.96 -0.75 10.34
N LEU A 292 -3.71 0.41 10.97
CA LEU A 292 -2.40 0.83 11.51
C LEU A 292 -2.30 0.71 13.05
N SER A 293 -3.40 0.75 13.78
CA SER A 293 -3.44 0.70 15.25
C SER A 293 -3.63 -0.71 15.79
N GLY A 294 -3.93 -1.67 14.92
CA GLY A 294 -4.14 -3.06 15.27
C GLY A 294 -2.85 -3.86 15.48
N LYS A 295 -3.00 -5.09 15.95
CA LYS A 295 -1.89 -6.02 16.19
C LYS A 295 -1.11 -6.43 14.92
N LYS A 296 -1.48 -6.03 13.70
CA LYS A 296 -0.78 -6.43 12.46
C LYS A 296 -0.88 -5.30 11.44
N VAL A 297 0.25 -4.83 10.91
CA VAL A 297 0.34 -3.70 9.97
C VAL A 297 1.45 -3.97 8.96
N SER A 298 1.16 -4.39 7.75
CA SER A 298 2.21 -4.84 6.82
C SER A 298 2.62 -3.72 5.86
N GLN A 299 3.93 -3.51 5.66
CA GLN A 299 4.43 -2.44 4.80
C GLN A 299 5.32 -3.01 3.69
N CYS A 300 4.75 -3.33 2.53
CA CYS A 300 5.60 -3.59 1.37
C CYS A 300 6.15 -2.25 0.84
N VAL A 301 7.46 -2.18 0.54
CA VAL A 301 8.09 -0.97 0.00
C VAL A 301 8.79 -1.36 -1.30
N LEU A 302 8.16 -1.11 -2.44
CA LEU A 302 8.73 -1.45 -3.75
C LEU A 302 9.81 -0.42 -4.18
N GLY A 303 10.97 -0.46 -3.51
CA GLY A 303 12.07 0.48 -3.74
C GLY A 303 12.76 0.35 -5.10
N THR A 304 12.77 1.42 -5.88
CA THR A 304 13.64 1.56 -7.07
C THR A 304 15.03 2.06 -6.66
N PRO A 305 16.13 1.47 -7.14
CA PRO A 305 17.46 2.06 -6.90
C PRO A 305 17.66 3.31 -7.77
N VAL A 306 18.00 4.45 -7.15
CA VAL A 306 18.24 5.74 -7.81
C VAL A 306 19.76 6.04 -7.83
N ARG A 307 20.31 6.48 -8.98
CA ARG A 307 21.70 6.96 -9.11
C ARG A 307 21.81 8.47 -8.80
N GLN A 308 22.96 8.91 -8.29
CA GLN A 308 23.25 10.32 -8.01
C GLN A 308 23.48 11.09 -9.32
N ILE A 309 22.57 11.99 -9.68
CA ILE A 309 22.87 13.08 -10.63
C ILE A 309 23.91 13.98 -9.95
N LYS A 310 25.16 13.98 -10.42
CA LYS A 310 26.15 15.00 -10.04
C LYS A 310 25.58 16.36 -10.50
N SER A 311 25.33 17.29 -9.58
CA SER A 311 25.18 18.68 -9.99
C SER A 311 26.57 19.20 -10.31
N THR A 312 26.91 19.28 -11.59
CA THR A 312 27.98 20.15 -12.05
C THR A 312 27.49 21.58 -11.84
N ARG A 313 27.79 22.16 -10.67
CA ARG A 313 27.89 23.62 -10.57
C ARG A 313 29.15 24.00 -11.35
N ARG A 314 28.96 24.71 -12.47
CA ARG A 314 30.02 25.53 -13.06
C ARG A 314 30.31 26.70 -12.11
#